data_AF-A0A240UIH9-F1
#
_entry.id   AF-A0A240UIH9-F1
#
_cell.length_a   1.000
_cell.length_b   1.000
_cell.length_c   1.000
_cell.angle_alpha   90.00
_cell.angle_beta   90.00
_cell.angle_gamma   90.00
#
_symmetry.space_group_name_H-M   'P 1'
#
loop_
_entity.id
_entity.type
_entity.pdbx_description
1 polymer ?
#
loop_
_entity_poly.entity_id
_entity_poly.type
_entity_poly.pdbx_seq_one_letter_code
_entity_poly.pdbx_strand_id
1 'polypeptide(L)'
;MSYRSVTGRAQASGETVPYESTLERDFAYLADFDDEVDTIISQPLCIRYRVNNGRLRRYTVDFLLKFRPQDGLRRRRPGLYEIKYREELRDRWGELEFGFRAARQLCRSRGWSFRVVTERQIRGPYLENVLFLRGFRTYDDNAGLGLRLLETLEELQVTTPAILLAAAFQDLENRAMAVGVMWRLLTMGYIGANLAFPLNMASEIWFEEVLNDDSDAA
;
A
#
# COMPACT_ATOMS: atom_id res chain seq x y z
N MET A 1 16.40 21.83 -13.05
CA MET A 1 16.76 21.34 -11.70
C MET A 1 17.22 19.90 -11.85
N SER A 2 18.37 19.56 -11.26
CA SER A 2 19.07 18.29 -11.47
C SER A 2 18.31 17.15 -10.77
N TYR A 3 17.76 16.22 -11.55
CA TYR A 3 17.23 14.95 -11.04
C TYR A 3 18.41 14.10 -10.55
N ARG A 4 18.73 14.20 -9.25
CA ARG A 4 19.56 13.17 -8.61
C ARG A 4 18.76 11.87 -8.69
N SER A 5 19.28 10.91 -9.44
CA SER A 5 18.73 9.55 -9.53
C SER A 5 18.65 8.96 -8.12
N VAL A 6 17.44 8.80 -7.60
CA VAL A 6 17.21 8.08 -6.34
C VAL A 6 16.92 6.64 -6.72
N THR A 7 17.96 5.86 -6.97
CA THR A 7 17.83 4.41 -7.05
C THR A 7 17.85 3.85 -5.63
N GLY A 8 16.84 3.07 -5.28
CA GLY A 8 16.75 2.45 -3.96
C GLY A 8 15.90 1.20 -3.96
N ARG A 9 15.75 0.62 -2.77
CA ARG A 9 15.15 -0.69 -2.54
C ARG A 9 14.03 -0.52 -1.53
N ALA A 10 12.78 -0.72 -1.94
CA ALA A 10 11.65 -0.83 -1.02
C ALA A 10 11.43 -2.30 -0.69
N GLN A 11 11.23 -2.65 0.59
CA GLN A 11 10.81 -4.00 0.95
C GLN A 11 9.31 -4.14 0.71
N ALA A 12 8.94 -5.09 -0.14
CA ALA A 12 7.58 -5.57 -0.26
C ALA A 12 7.58 -7.10 -0.22
N SER A 13 6.78 -7.70 0.66
CA SER A 13 6.70 -9.17 0.82
C SER A 13 8.06 -9.89 0.97
N GLY A 14 9.06 -9.24 1.61
CA GLY A 14 10.42 -9.79 1.76
C GLY A 14 11.32 -9.67 0.53
N GLU A 15 10.79 -9.19 -0.60
CA GLU A 15 11.54 -8.90 -1.82
C GLU A 15 11.86 -7.42 -1.95
N THR A 16 13.01 -7.15 -2.56
CA THR A 16 13.46 -5.79 -2.86
C THR A 16 12.82 -5.34 -4.17
N VAL A 17 11.96 -4.32 -4.10
CA VAL A 17 11.38 -3.67 -5.28
C VAL A 17 12.26 -2.48 -5.68
N PRO A 18 12.91 -2.50 -6.85
CA PRO A 18 13.68 -1.36 -7.35
C PRO A 18 12.75 -0.23 -7.76
N TYR A 19 13.16 1.01 -7.48
CA TYR A 19 12.49 2.23 -7.93
C TYR A 19 13.52 3.24 -8.48
N GLU A 20 13.11 4.07 -9.42
CA GLU A 20 13.92 5.12 -10.05
C GLU A 20 13.57 6.52 -9.53
N SER A 21 12.43 6.67 -8.86
CA SER A 21 11.97 7.93 -8.27
C SER A 21 11.40 7.76 -6.86
N THR A 22 11.40 8.85 -6.09
CA THR A 22 10.75 8.86 -4.76
C THR A 22 9.25 8.61 -4.86
N LEU A 23 8.62 9.01 -5.97
CA LEU A 23 7.19 8.80 -6.18
C LEU A 23 6.85 7.33 -6.43
N GLU A 24 7.70 6.62 -7.18
CA GLU A 24 7.60 5.16 -7.35
C GLU A 24 7.80 4.42 -6.03
N ARG A 25 8.80 4.84 -5.22
CA ARG A 25 9.00 4.29 -3.87
C ARG A 25 7.75 4.45 -3.02
N ASP A 26 7.19 5.67 -2.99
CA ASP A 26 6.00 5.97 -2.20
C ASP A 26 4.80 5.12 -2.68
N PHE A 27 4.62 4.97 -3.99
CA PHE A 27 3.62 4.05 -4.54
C PHE A 27 3.84 2.59 -4.14
N ALA A 28 5.09 2.11 -4.22
CA ALA A 28 5.42 0.74 -3.81
C ALA A 28 5.11 0.50 -2.33
N TYR A 29 5.32 1.50 -1.46
CA TYR A 29 4.94 1.39 -0.05
C TYR A 29 3.44 1.30 0.17
N LEU A 30 2.64 2.03 -0.61
CA LEU A 30 1.18 1.92 -0.57
C LEU A 30 0.71 0.55 -1.07
N ALA A 31 1.27 0.08 -2.20
CA ALA A 31 0.91 -1.21 -2.78
C ALA A 31 1.27 -2.39 -1.87
N ASP A 32 2.38 -2.31 -1.13
CA ASP A 32 2.78 -3.33 -0.13
C ASP A 32 1.97 -3.25 1.18
N PHE A 33 1.23 -2.17 1.38
CA PHE A 33 0.34 -2.01 2.53
C PHE A 33 -1.11 -2.43 2.21
N ASP A 34 -1.52 -2.41 0.94
CA ASP A 34 -2.83 -2.88 0.47
C ASP A 34 -2.92 -4.40 0.62
N ASP A 35 -3.83 -4.88 1.48
CA ASP A 35 -4.07 -6.29 1.76
C ASP A 35 -4.76 -7.02 0.60
N GLU A 36 -5.30 -6.31 -0.38
CA GLU A 36 -5.76 -6.95 -1.62
C GLU A 36 -4.59 -7.30 -2.55
N VAL A 37 -3.41 -6.68 -2.36
CA VAL A 37 -2.25 -6.89 -3.22
C VAL A 37 -1.53 -8.18 -2.83
N ASP A 38 -1.36 -9.04 -3.84
CA ASP A 38 -0.66 -10.32 -3.73
C ASP A 38 0.80 -10.19 -4.18
N THR A 39 1.02 -9.62 -5.37
CA THR A 39 2.35 -9.52 -5.98
C THR A 39 2.59 -8.11 -6.52
N ILE A 40 3.79 -7.56 -6.28
CA ILE A 40 4.29 -6.31 -6.87
C ILE A 40 5.51 -6.61 -7.73
N ILE A 41 5.45 -6.29 -9.03
CA ILE A 41 6.57 -6.49 -9.95
C ILE A 41 6.97 -5.15 -10.53
N SER A 42 8.19 -4.68 -10.24
CA SER A 42 8.76 -3.47 -10.84
C SER A 42 9.29 -3.73 -12.25
N GLN A 43 9.11 -2.77 -13.13
CA GLN A 43 9.52 -2.78 -14.54
C GLN A 43 9.18 -4.10 -15.27
N PRO A 44 7.92 -4.59 -15.16
CA PRO A 44 7.55 -5.96 -15.47
C PRO A 44 7.70 -6.32 -16.95
N LEU A 45 7.62 -5.32 -17.85
CA LEU A 45 7.67 -5.53 -19.29
C LEU A 45 8.02 -4.26 -20.04
N CYS A 46 8.63 -4.44 -21.21
CA CYS A 46 8.90 -3.39 -22.18
C CYS A 46 8.00 -3.55 -23.42
N ILE A 47 7.13 -2.58 -23.67
CA ILE A 47 6.20 -2.53 -24.79
C ILE A 47 6.87 -1.87 -25.98
N ARG A 48 6.88 -2.57 -27.12
CA ARG A 48 7.30 -2.01 -28.41
C ARG A 48 6.07 -1.49 -29.14
N TYR A 49 6.13 -0.24 -29.61
CA TYR A 49 5.05 0.39 -30.37
C TYR A 49 5.60 1.26 -31.49
N ARG A 50 4.79 1.50 -32.54
CA ARG A 50 5.13 2.41 -33.63
C ARG A 50 4.40 3.74 -33.42
N VAL A 51 5.10 4.84 -33.72
CA VAL A 51 4.48 6.18 -33.81
C VAL A 51 4.16 6.52 -35.26
N ASN A 52 3.46 7.63 -35.50
CA ASN A 52 2.92 8.00 -36.82
C ASN A 52 3.96 8.04 -37.97
N ASN A 53 5.23 8.31 -37.67
CA ASN A 53 6.32 8.29 -38.67
C ASN A 53 6.93 6.90 -38.93
N GLY A 54 6.31 5.84 -38.43
CA GLY A 54 6.77 4.45 -38.58
C GLY A 54 7.90 4.03 -37.64
N ARG A 55 8.52 4.96 -36.90
CA ARG A 55 9.62 4.67 -35.98
C ARG A 55 9.15 3.78 -34.83
N LEU A 56 9.95 2.75 -34.56
CA LEU A 56 9.74 1.87 -33.41
C LEU A 56 10.25 2.54 -32.14
N ARG A 57 9.41 2.58 -31.11
CA ARG A 57 9.74 3.05 -29.77
C ARG A 57 9.53 1.94 -28.75
N ARG A 58 10.15 2.11 -27.59
CA ARG A 58 10.04 1.23 -26.42
C ARG A 58 9.47 2.04 -25.26
N TYR A 59 8.68 1.38 -24.43
CA TYR A 59 8.10 1.95 -23.22
C TYR A 59 8.07 0.86 -22.15
N THR A 60 8.74 1.10 -21.03
CA THR A 60 8.73 0.22 -19.87
C THR A 60 7.75 0.80 -18.86
N VAL A 61 6.85 -0.05 -18.36
CA VAL A 61 5.88 0.35 -17.33
C VAL A 61 6.53 0.24 -15.96
N ASP A 62 6.18 1.09 -15.01
CA ASP A 62 6.81 1.08 -13.67
C ASP A 62 6.43 -0.15 -12.84
N PHE A 63 5.14 -0.51 -12.75
CA PHE A 63 4.70 -1.64 -11.92
C PHE A 63 3.62 -2.52 -12.56
N LEU A 64 3.61 -3.81 -12.21
CA LEU A 64 2.48 -4.73 -12.34
C LEU A 64 2.05 -5.16 -10.94
N LEU A 65 0.79 -4.91 -10.61
CA LEU A 65 0.15 -5.45 -9.41
C LEU A 65 -0.75 -6.63 -9.77
N LYS A 66 -0.62 -7.72 -9.00
CA LYS A 66 -1.58 -8.83 -8.96
C LYS A 66 -2.31 -8.78 -7.63
N PHE A 67 -3.58 -9.15 -7.65
CA PHE A 67 -4.47 -9.08 -6.48
C PHE A 67 -4.87 -10.48 -6.05
N ARG A 68 -5.07 -10.63 -4.74
CA ARG A 68 -5.55 -11.88 -4.13
C ARG A 68 -6.92 -12.25 -4.72
N PRO A 69 -7.23 -13.54 -4.86
CA PRO A 69 -8.61 -13.97 -5.13
C PRO A 69 -9.53 -13.41 -4.03
N GLN A 70 -10.71 -12.96 -4.42
CA GLN A 70 -11.77 -12.59 -3.47
C GLN A 70 -13.00 -13.40 -3.85
N ASP A 71 -13.60 -14.07 -2.87
CA ASP A 71 -14.84 -14.81 -3.06
C ASP A 71 -16.03 -13.85 -3.12
N GLY A 72 -16.99 -14.13 -4.00
CA GLY A 72 -18.25 -13.39 -4.11
C GLY A 72 -18.17 -11.97 -4.71
N LEU A 73 -17.01 -11.32 -4.74
CA LEU A 73 -16.78 -10.01 -5.34
C LEU A 73 -16.21 -10.09 -6.77
N ARG A 74 -16.33 -8.98 -7.52
CA ARG A 74 -15.66 -8.86 -8.83
C ARG A 74 -14.14 -8.85 -8.60
N ARG A 75 -13.52 -10.02 -8.77
CA ARG A 75 -12.06 -10.20 -8.70
C ARG A 75 -11.32 -9.04 -9.36
N ARG A 76 -10.51 -8.33 -8.55
CA ARG A 76 -9.71 -7.22 -9.04
C ARG A 76 -8.69 -7.75 -10.05
N ARG A 77 -8.80 -7.27 -11.29
CA ARG A 77 -7.95 -7.73 -12.39
C ARG A 77 -6.52 -7.25 -12.18
N PRO A 78 -5.49 -8.03 -12.57
CA PRO A 78 -4.12 -7.53 -12.60
C PRO A 78 -4.03 -6.19 -13.34
N GLY A 79 -3.14 -5.33 -12.89
CA GLY A 79 -3.04 -3.96 -13.37
C GLY A 79 -1.62 -3.53 -13.62
N LEU A 80 -1.38 -2.88 -14.76
CA LEU A 80 -0.18 -2.11 -15.05
C LEU A 80 -0.36 -0.69 -14.51
N TYR A 81 0.62 -0.23 -13.73
CA TYR A 81 0.63 1.08 -13.09
C TYR A 81 1.85 1.87 -13.56
N GLU A 82 1.58 3.03 -14.13
CA GLU A 82 2.59 4.03 -14.48
C GLU A 82 2.54 5.17 -13.46
N ILE A 83 3.69 5.55 -12.92
CA ILE A 83 3.84 6.55 -11.88
C ILE A 83 4.45 7.81 -12.49
N LYS A 84 3.67 8.90 -12.52
CA LYS A 84 4.10 10.16 -13.16
C LYS A 84 3.69 11.37 -12.35
N TYR A 85 4.57 12.36 -12.31
CA TYR A 85 4.17 13.67 -11.80
C TYR A 85 3.16 14.31 -12.74
N ARG A 86 2.15 15.02 -12.20
CA ARG A 86 1.18 15.75 -13.04
C ARG A 86 1.84 16.80 -13.94
N GLU A 87 2.92 17.41 -13.46
CA GLU A 87 3.74 18.33 -14.24
C GLU A 87 4.37 17.65 -15.47
N GLU A 88 4.95 16.45 -15.30
CA GLU A 88 5.49 15.67 -16.43
C GLU A 88 4.39 15.28 -17.42
N LEU A 89 3.22 14.88 -16.92
CA LEU A 89 2.06 14.58 -17.77
C LEU A 89 1.61 15.80 -18.56
N ARG A 90 1.59 16.99 -17.97
CA ARG A 90 1.22 18.25 -18.64
C ARG A 90 2.24 18.61 -19.71
N ASP A 91 3.52 18.56 -19.38
CA ASP A 91 4.58 19.11 -20.23
C ASP A 91 4.97 18.15 -21.37
N ARG A 92 4.77 16.84 -21.18
CA ARG A 92 5.23 15.80 -22.12
C ARG A 92 4.12 14.90 -22.63
N TRP A 93 2.85 15.31 -22.51
CA TRP A 93 1.70 14.48 -22.90
C TRP A 93 1.83 13.90 -24.31
N GLY A 94 2.19 14.74 -25.28
CA GLY A 94 2.32 14.33 -26.69
C GLY A 94 3.36 13.23 -26.93
N GLU A 95 4.35 13.08 -26.05
CA GLU A 95 5.33 11.99 -26.11
C GLU A 95 4.82 10.73 -25.40
N LEU A 96 4.23 10.92 -24.21
CA LEU A 96 3.83 9.84 -23.29
C LEU A 96 2.59 9.09 -23.77
N GLU A 97 1.64 9.79 -24.40
CA GLU A 97 0.33 9.22 -24.77
C GLU A 97 0.46 7.97 -25.66
N PHE A 98 1.45 7.94 -26.57
CA PHE A 98 1.65 6.80 -27.44
C PHE A 98 2.05 5.52 -26.67
N GLY A 99 2.93 5.65 -25.67
CA GLY A 99 3.30 4.56 -24.78
C GLY A 99 2.09 4.07 -23.97
N PHE A 100 1.32 5.00 -23.39
CA PHE A 100 0.12 4.68 -22.62
C PHE A 100 -0.96 4.01 -23.48
N ARG A 101 -1.12 4.41 -24.74
CA ARG A 101 -2.03 3.77 -25.69
C ARG A 101 -1.63 2.33 -25.95
N ALA A 102 -0.34 2.07 -26.15
CA ALA A 102 0.17 0.71 -26.32
C ALA A 102 -0.04 -0.14 -25.06
N ALA A 103 0.18 0.44 -23.88
CA ALA A 103 -0.09 -0.21 -22.58
C ALA A 103 -1.55 -0.60 -22.40
N ARG A 104 -2.47 0.33 -22.71
CA ARG A 104 -3.92 0.06 -22.67
C ARG A 104 -4.32 -1.05 -23.64
N GLN A 105 -3.74 -1.08 -24.85
CA GLN A 105 -4.02 -2.14 -25.82
C GLN A 105 -3.54 -3.50 -25.32
N LEU A 106 -2.32 -3.57 -24.76
CA LEU A 106 -1.79 -4.78 -24.14
C LEU A 106 -2.65 -5.26 -22.96
N CYS A 107 -3.10 -4.33 -22.11
CA CYS A 107 -3.94 -4.68 -20.98
C CYS A 107 -5.30 -5.22 -21.42
N ARG A 108 -5.93 -4.59 -22.42
CA ARG A 108 -7.20 -5.04 -22.99
C ARG A 108 -7.13 -6.46 -23.52
N SER A 109 -6.05 -6.82 -24.24
CA SER A 109 -5.90 -8.18 -24.79
C SER A 109 -5.67 -9.25 -23.72
N ARG A 110 -5.22 -8.87 -22.52
CA ARG A 110 -4.99 -9.76 -21.37
C ARG A 110 -6.11 -9.74 -20.33
N GLY A 111 -7.14 -8.91 -20.53
CA GLY A 111 -8.14 -8.65 -19.49
C GLY A 111 -7.59 -7.92 -18.26
N TRP A 112 -6.45 -7.23 -18.39
CA TRP A 112 -5.83 -6.44 -17.32
C TRP A 112 -6.31 -4.98 -17.36
N SER A 113 -5.95 -4.20 -16.33
CA SER A 113 -6.16 -2.74 -16.30
C SER A 113 -4.84 -1.98 -16.50
N PHE A 114 -4.93 -0.75 -17.02
CA PHE A 114 -3.80 0.19 -17.07
C PHE A 114 -4.19 1.48 -16.35
N ARG A 115 -3.36 1.93 -15.41
CA ARG A 115 -3.60 3.13 -14.60
C ARG A 115 -2.36 4.02 -14.61
N VAL A 116 -2.57 5.32 -14.73
CA VAL A 116 -1.54 6.34 -14.48
C VAL A 116 -1.84 6.93 -13.11
N VAL A 117 -0.88 6.86 -12.19
CA VAL A 117 -0.99 7.33 -10.82
C VAL A 117 -0.03 8.50 -10.63
N THR A 118 -0.49 9.53 -9.92
CA THR A 118 0.28 10.76 -9.73
C THR A 118 0.49 11.05 -8.25
N GLU A 119 1.32 12.03 -7.95
CA GLU A 119 1.56 12.51 -6.59
C GLU A 119 0.29 12.90 -5.84
N ARG A 120 -0.80 13.26 -6.55
CA ARG A 120 -2.09 13.54 -5.90
C ARG A 120 -2.80 12.31 -5.33
N GLN A 121 -2.58 11.14 -5.91
CA GLN A 121 -3.16 9.89 -5.40
C GLN A 121 -2.21 9.20 -4.42
N ILE A 122 -0.90 9.48 -4.51
CA ILE A 122 0.13 8.84 -3.69
C ILE A 122 0.38 9.62 -2.41
N ARG A 123 0.49 10.96 -2.47
CA ARG A 123 0.89 11.76 -1.32
C ARG A 123 -0.33 12.29 -0.58
N GLY A 124 -0.29 12.17 0.75
CA GLY A 124 -1.31 12.62 1.67
C GLY A 124 -1.24 11.84 2.99
N PRO A 125 -2.21 12.06 3.90
CA PRO A 125 -2.21 11.43 5.22
C PRO A 125 -2.14 9.90 5.15
N TYR A 126 -2.75 9.28 4.15
CA TYR A 126 -2.69 7.84 3.97
C TYR A 126 -1.25 7.32 3.82
N LEU A 127 -0.41 7.96 3.00
CA LEU A 127 0.99 7.57 2.87
C LEU A 127 1.77 7.81 4.16
N GLU A 128 1.53 8.91 4.86
CA GLU A 128 2.18 9.21 6.14
C GLU A 128 1.86 8.15 7.19
N ASN A 129 0.59 7.75 7.28
CA ASN A 129 0.13 6.69 8.16
C ASN A 129 0.71 5.32 7.77
N VAL A 130 0.74 4.98 6.49
CA VAL A 130 1.37 3.75 5.99
C VAL A 130 2.86 3.72 6.37
N LEU A 131 3.60 4.81 6.14
CA LEU A 131 5.01 4.91 6.50
C LEU A 131 5.24 4.75 8.01
N PHE A 132 4.38 5.35 8.83
CA PHE A 132 4.40 5.20 10.29
C PHE A 132 4.14 3.74 10.71
N LEU A 133 3.05 3.14 10.26
CA LEU A 133 2.61 1.79 10.63
C LEU A 133 3.58 0.70 10.16
N ARG A 134 4.22 0.88 9.00
CA ARG A 134 5.28 -0.04 8.52
C ARG A 134 6.40 -0.25 9.54
N GLY A 135 6.70 0.74 10.37
CA GLY A 135 7.69 0.63 11.44
C GLY A 135 7.31 -0.37 12.55
N PHE A 136 6.04 -0.74 12.66
CA PHE A 136 5.53 -1.63 13.70
C PHE A 136 5.28 -3.07 13.22
N ARG A 137 5.50 -3.38 11.93
CA ARG A 137 5.31 -4.75 11.39
C ARG A 137 6.10 -5.83 12.14
N THR A 138 7.28 -5.48 12.64
CA THR A 138 8.18 -6.39 13.37
C THR A 138 8.19 -6.13 14.88
N TYR A 139 7.25 -5.32 15.41
CA TYR A 139 7.23 -4.94 16.81
C TYR A 139 6.77 -6.10 17.69
N ASP A 140 7.58 -6.61 18.60
CA ASP A 140 7.26 -7.83 19.33
C ASP A 140 6.12 -7.68 20.37
N ASP A 141 5.26 -8.69 20.50
CA ASP A 141 4.23 -8.77 21.56
C ASP A 141 4.74 -9.65 22.72
N ASN A 142 5.87 -9.24 23.29
CA ASN A 142 6.66 -10.02 24.26
C ASN A 142 5.95 -10.34 25.59
N ALA A 143 4.70 -9.91 25.79
CA ALA A 143 4.02 -10.01 27.09
C ALA A 143 2.50 -10.29 26.99
N GLY A 144 1.99 -10.69 25.82
CA GLY A 144 0.55 -10.96 25.65
C GLY A 144 -0.33 -9.71 25.83
N LEU A 145 0.25 -8.52 25.65
CA LEU A 145 -0.46 -7.25 25.77
C LEU A 145 -1.49 -7.10 24.64
N GLY A 146 -1.23 -7.73 23.49
CA GLY A 146 -2.10 -7.69 22.33
C GLY A 146 -3.47 -8.27 22.61
N LEU A 147 -3.55 -9.43 23.27
CA LEU A 147 -4.83 -10.07 23.60
C LEU A 147 -5.69 -9.15 24.48
N ARG A 148 -5.09 -8.58 25.52
CA ARG A 148 -5.80 -7.66 26.43
C ARG A 148 -6.29 -6.40 25.71
N LEU A 149 -5.51 -5.87 24.77
CA LEU A 149 -5.94 -4.73 23.94
C LEU A 149 -7.14 -5.11 23.08
N LEU A 150 -7.14 -6.29 22.46
CA LEU A 150 -8.25 -6.75 21.62
C LEU A 150 -9.52 -7.01 22.43
N GLU A 151 -9.43 -7.70 23.57
CA GLU A 151 -10.56 -7.93 24.50
C GLU A 151 -11.16 -6.60 24.97
N THR A 152 -10.30 -5.65 25.39
CA THR A 152 -10.76 -4.32 25.83
C THR A 152 -11.39 -3.53 24.68
N LEU A 153 -10.85 -3.64 23.47
CA LEU A 153 -11.40 -2.96 22.29
C LEU A 153 -12.75 -3.54 21.87
N GLU A 154 -12.91 -4.86 21.97
CA GLU A 154 -14.18 -5.55 21.73
C GLU A 154 -15.25 -5.07 22.71
N GLU A 155 -14.93 -4.90 24.00
CA GLU A 155 -15.88 -4.34 24.98
C GLU A 155 -16.24 -2.87 24.68
N LEU A 156 -15.26 -2.06 24.27
CA LEU A 156 -15.46 -0.64 23.99
C LEU A 156 -16.11 -0.36 22.63
N GLN A 157 -16.08 -1.32 21.70
CA GLN A 157 -16.54 -1.25 20.31
C GLN A 157 -15.78 -0.21 19.47
N VAL A 158 -15.99 1.08 19.75
CA VAL A 158 -15.35 2.21 19.06
C VAL A 158 -14.75 3.14 20.10
N THR A 159 -13.46 3.44 19.96
CA THR A 159 -12.73 4.23 20.95
C THR A 159 -11.55 4.97 20.31
N THR A 160 -10.62 5.46 21.13
CA THR A 160 -9.34 6.03 20.69
C THR A 160 -8.17 5.25 21.27
N PRO A 161 -6.98 5.28 20.64
CA PRO A 161 -5.77 4.68 21.18
C PRO A 161 -5.48 5.09 22.64
N ALA A 162 -5.66 6.37 22.98
CA ALA A 162 -5.44 6.86 24.34
C ALA A 162 -6.38 6.21 25.36
N ILE A 163 -7.67 6.11 25.02
CA ILE A 163 -8.67 5.51 25.90
C ILE A 163 -8.44 4.00 26.01
N LEU A 164 -8.18 3.31 24.90
CA LEU A 164 -7.91 1.87 24.88
C LEU A 164 -6.74 1.51 25.80
N LEU A 165 -5.61 2.21 25.66
CA LEU A 165 -4.41 1.99 26.47
C LEU A 165 -4.66 2.28 27.96
N ALA A 166 -5.46 3.30 28.29
CA ALA A 166 -5.80 3.64 29.66
C ALA A 166 -6.78 2.64 30.31
N ALA A 167 -7.72 2.11 29.52
CA ALA A 167 -8.67 1.09 29.96
C ALA A 167 -8.00 -0.27 30.14
N ALA A 168 -7.15 -0.68 29.19
CA ALA A 168 -6.45 -1.95 29.21
C ALA A 168 -5.39 -2.02 30.31
N PHE A 169 -4.66 -0.93 30.61
CA PHE A 169 -3.52 -0.97 31.53
C PHE A 169 -3.58 0.14 32.58
N GLN A 170 -3.55 -0.26 33.86
CA GLN A 170 -3.56 0.67 35.00
C GLN A 170 -2.17 1.22 35.30
N ASP A 171 -1.13 0.42 35.11
CA ASP A 171 0.26 0.81 35.34
C ASP A 171 0.88 1.49 34.10
N LEU A 172 1.84 2.37 34.36
CA LEU A 172 2.45 3.21 33.32
C LEU A 172 3.41 2.41 32.42
N GLU A 173 4.02 1.35 32.94
CA GLU A 173 5.02 0.55 32.24
C GLU A 173 4.37 -0.29 31.12
N ASN A 174 3.35 -1.08 31.46
CA ASN A 174 2.58 -1.83 30.48
C ASN A 174 1.90 -0.91 29.48
N ARG A 175 1.39 0.25 29.91
CA ARG A 175 0.81 1.23 29.00
C ARG A 175 1.81 1.73 27.97
N ALA A 176 3.05 2.01 28.37
CA ALA A 176 4.10 2.45 27.45
C ALA A 176 4.51 1.36 26.46
N MET A 177 4.64 0.12 26.91
CA MET A 177 4.95 -1.03 26.05
C MET A 177 3.81 -1.33 25.07
N ALA A 178 2.56 -1.23 25.52
CA ALA A 178 1.37 -1.53 24.74
C ALA A 178 1.16 -0.57 23.56
N VAL A 179 1.76 0.64 23.56
CA VAL A 179 1.67 1.57 22.42
C VAL A 179 2.16 0.91 21.13
N GLY A 180 3.33 0.27 21.16
CA GLY A 180 3.89 -0.37 19.97
C GLY A 180 3.11 -1.62 19.56
N VAL A 181 2.62 -2.40 20.53
CA VAL A 181 1.78 -3.57 20.29
C VAL A 181 0.46 -3.17 19.62
N MET A 182 -0.20 -2.12 20.11
CA MET A 182 -1.43 -1.59 19.52
C MET A 182 -1.22 -1.12 18.07
N TRP A 183 -0.14 -0.39 17.78
CA TRP A 183 0.17 0.00 16.40
C TRP A 183 0.49 -1.19 15.51
N ARG A 184 1.11 -2.25 16.06
CA ARG A 184 1.27 -3.52 15.34
C ARG A 184 -0.08 -4.18 15.05
N LEU A 185 -0.99 -4.25 16.02
CA LEU A 185 -2.31 -4.84 15.81
C LEU A 185 -3.10 -4.12 14.71
N LEU A 186 -3.03 -2.78 14.66
CA LEU A 186 -3.60 -1.99 13.57
C LEU A 186 -2.90 -2.30 12.24
N THR A 187 -1.56 -2.42 12.25
CA THR A 187 -0.78 -2.79 11.07
C THR A 187 -1.10 -4.19 10.54
N MET A 188 -1.46 -5.13 11.42
CA MET A 188 -1.85 -6.50 11.08
C MET A 188 -3.33 -6.64 10.71
N GLY A 189 -4.12 -5.56 10.84
CA GLY A 189 -5.54 -5.56 10.49
C GLY A 189 -6.49 -6.07 11.58
N TYR A 190 -6.04 -6.25 12.83
CA TYR A 190 -6.93 -6.58 13.96
C TYR A 190 -7.64 -5.35 14.55
N ILE A 191 -7.07 -4.16 14.33
CA ILE A 191 -7.65 -2.89 14.73
C ILE A 191 -7.86 -2.08 13.46
N GLY A 192 -9.10 -1.64 13.24
CA GLY A 192 -9.46 -0.74 12.16
C GLY A 192 -9.22 0.73 12.54
N ALA A 193 -8.90 1.55 11.55
CA ALA A 193 -8.82 3.00 11.66
C ALA A 193 -9.02 3.64 10.28
N ASN A 194 -9.55 4.87 10.24
CA ASN A 194 -9.63 5.60 8.97
C ASN A 194 -8.30 6.25 8.61
N LEU A 195 -7.49 5.54 7.82
CA LEU A 195 -6.16 5.98 7.41
C LEU A 195 -6.16 7.15 6.40
N ALA A 196 -7.32 7.61 5.91
CA ALA A 196 -7.39 8.81 5.07
C ALA A 196 -7.13 10.11 5.86
N PHE A 197 -7.20 10.06 7.19
CA PHE A 197 -6.93 11.18 8.09
C PHE A 197 -5.67 10.91 8.94
N PRO A 198 -4.97 11.95 9.44
CA PRO A 198 -3.76 11.76 10.25
C PRO A 198 -4.01 10.86 11.46
N LEU A 199 -3.26 9.75 11.55
CA LEU A 199 -3.38 8.80 12.64
C LEU A 199 -2.65 9.32 13.88
N ASN A 200 -3.35 9.35 15.01
CA ASN A 200 -2.83 9.84 16.28
C ASN A 200 -3.59 9.22 17.47
N MET A 201 -3.23 9.61 18.70
CA MET A 201 -3.80 9.01 19.91
C MET A 201 -5.30 9.30 20.15
N ALA A 202 -5.88 10.22 19.39
CA ALA A 202 -7.30 10.58 19.41
C ALA A 202 -8.06 10.10 18.16
N SER A 203 -7.40 9.38 17.25
CA SER A 203 -8.08 8.78 16.08
C SER A 203 -9.09 7.73 16.54
N GLU A 204 -10.22 7.67 15.84
CA GLU A 204 -11.20 6.61 16.04
C GLU A 204 -10.60 5.27 15.60
N ILE A 205 -10.73 4.25 16.47
CA ILE A 205 -10.34 2.87 16.24
C ILE A 205 -11.45 1.92 16.64
N TRP A 206 -11.53 0.77 15.97
CA TRP A 206 -12.52 -0.28 16.24
C TRP A 206 -11.90 -1.66 16.07
N PHE A 207 -12.55 -2.68 16.62
CA PHE A 207 -12.16 -4.06 16.41
C PHE A 207 -12.49 -4.48 14.97
N GLU A 208 -11.52 -5.03 14.24
CA GLU A 208 -11.73 -5.55 12.89
C GLU A 208 -11.69 -7.08 12.96
N GLU A 209 -12.80 -7.72 12.59
CA GLU A 209 -12.89 -9.18 12.60
C GLU A 209 -12.05 -9.72 11.44
N VAL A 210 -10.87 -10.26 11.76
CA VAL A 210 -10.04 -10.90 10.75
C VAL A 210 -10.74 -12.19 10.33
N LEU A 211 -11.30 -12.19 9.11
CA LEU A 211 -11.71 -13.42 8.43
C LEU A 211 -10.44 -14.25 8.21
N ASN A 212 -10.17 -15.18 9.13
CA ASN A 212 -9.24 -16.26 8.84
C ASN A 212 -9.87 -17.08 7.70
N ASP A 213 -9.23 -17.03 6.54
CA ASP A 213 -9.47 -18.00 5.49
C ASP A 213 -8.96 -19.34 6.05
N ASP A 214 -9.86 -20.15 6.62
CA ASP A 214 -9.59 -21.53 7.01
C ASP A 214 -9.28 -22.35 5.76
N SER A 215 -8.09 -22.13 5.16
CA SER A 215 -7.59 -22.89 4.01
C SER A 215 -6.30 -23.64 4.31
N ASP A 216 -5.88 -23.73 5.57
CA ASP A 216 -4.78 -24.61 6.03
C ASP A 216 -5.31 -25.83 6.80
N ALA A 217 -6.38 -26.42 6.28
CA ALA A 217 -6.80 -27.78 6.61
C ALA A 217 -6.96 -28.62 5.32
N ALA A 218 -5.83 -29.04 4.75
CA ALA A 218 -5.73 -30.22 3.88
C ALA A 218 -4.31 -30.82 3.92
#